data_AF-X0SW66-F1
#
_entry.id   AF-X0SW66-F1
#
_cell.length_a   1.000
_cell.length_b   1.000
_cell.length_c   1.000
_cell.angle_alpha   90.00
_cell.angle_beta   90.00
_cell.angle_gamma   90.00
#
_symmetry.space_group_name_H-M   'P 1'
#
loop_
_entity.id
_entity.type
_entity.pdbx_description
1 polymer ?
#
loop_
_entity_poly.entity_id
_entity_poly.type
_entity_poly.pdbx_seq_one_letter_code
_entity_poly.pdbx_strand_id
1 'polypeptide(L)'
;IFLECSDEILLQRFSETRRQHPLSESGSVREGIKLERDMLEKVKSQADRIISTSELNVHQLRNIFQEYFNIFTKRDMALTYMSFGFKYGVPNDIDIVFDVRFLPNPYFVRELKNLDGNDERIARYVFNWPETKAFVEKLKDFLSFQIPLFEREGKSYLTVAFGCTGGKHRSVAIVNYLKEYFSKERHRVYVIHRDMEKE
;
A
#
# COMPACT_ATOMS: atom_id res chain seq x y z
N ILE A 1 -11.71 -27.82 3.69
CA ILE A 1 -12.42 -26.54 3.37
C ILE A 1 -13.14 -26.70 2.04
N PHE A 2 -14.37 -26.21 1.94
CA PHE A 2 -15.15 -26.10 0.70
C PHE A 2 -15.62 -24.66 0.51
N LEU A 3 -15.49 -24.11 -0.69
CA LEU A 3 -15.99 -22.77 -1.04
C LEU A 3 -17.30 -22.92 -1.80
N GLU A 4 -18.30 -22.14 -1.40
CA GLU A 4 -19.58 -22.09 -2.10
C GLU A 4 -19.99 -20.66 -2.42
N CYS A 5 -20.93 -20.50 -3.34
CA CYS A 5 -21.45 -19.22 -3.81
C CYS A 5 -22.85 -19.45 -4.37
N SER A 6 -23.74 -18.46 -4.25
CA SER A 6 -25.07 -18.52 -4.86
C SER A 6 -24.99 -18.59 -6.39
N ASP A 7 -25.99 -19.22 -7.00
CA ASP A 7 -26.05 -19.43 -8.46
C ASP A 7 -26.07 -18.10 -9.21
N GLU A 8 -26.80 -17.11 -8.68
CA GLU A 8 -26.92 -15.77 -9.24
C GLU A 8 -25.57 -15.09 -9.36
N ILE A 9 -24.77 -15.13 -8.29
CA ILE A 9 -23.43 -14.53 -8.25
C ILE A 9 -22.44 -15.32 -9.11
N LEU A 10 -22.53 -16.65 -9.15
CA LEU A 10 -21.69 -17.47 -10.04
C LEU A 10 -21.96 -17.14 -11.52
N LEU A 11 -23.24 -17.06 -11.91
CA LEU A 11 -23.63 -16.68 -13.27
C LEU A 11 -23.12 -15.29 -13.63
N GLN A 12 -23.21 -14.32 -12.71
CA GLN A 12 -22.64 -12.99 -12.90
C GLN A 12 -21.12 -13.04 -13.13
N ARG A 13 -20.36 -13.75 -12.29
CA ARG A 13 -18.89 -13.89 -12.41
C ARG A 13 -18.46 -14.58 -13.72
N PHE A 14 -19.20 -15.58 -14.19
CA PHE A 14 -18.95 -16.19 -15.50
C PHE A 14 -19.20 -15.21 -16.65
N SER A 15 -20.24 -14.38 -16.54
CA SER A 15 -20.54 -13.36 -17.57
C SER A 15 -19.45 -12.28 -17.66
N GLU A 16 -18.89 -11.86 -16.52
CA GLU A 16 -17.82 -10.87 -16.45
C GLU A 16 -16.50 -11.40 -17.03
N THR A 17 -16.17 -12.67 -16.76
CA THR A 17 -14.90 -13.28 -17.19
C THR A 17 -14.96 -13.90 -18.59
N ARG A 18 -16.16 -14.03 -19.17
CA ARG A 18 -16.43 -14.71 -20.45
C ARG A 18 -15.86 -16.13 -20.56
N ARG A 19 -15.67 -16.79 -19.41
CA ARG A 19 -15.19 -18.18 -19.37
C ARG A 19 -16.33 -19.14 -19.66
N GLN A 20 -16.04 -20.20 -20.39
CA GLN A 20 -16.96 -21.33 -20.52
C GLN A 20 -16.86 -22.23 -19.30
N HIS A 21 -17.98 -22.83 -18.90
CA HIS A 21 -18.00 -23.78 -17.81
C HIS A 21 -17.62 -25.17 -18.36
N PRO A 22 -16.68 -25.93 -17.74
CA PRO A 22 -16.23 -27.22 -18.27
C PRO A 22 -17.33 -28.25 -18.47
N LEU A 23 -18.35 -28.24 -17.59
CA LEU A 23 -19.52 -29.13 -17.66
C LEU A 23 -20.70 -28.57 -18.47
N SER A 24 -20.56 -27.42 -19.15
CA SER A 24 -21.64 -26.84 -19.96
C SER A 24 -21.54 -27.22 -21.44
N GLU A 25 -21.32 -28.51 -21.75
CA GLU A 25 -21.27 -29.01 -23.14
C GLU A 25 -22.57 -28.73 -23.91
N SER A 26 -23.70 -28.62 -23.21
CA SER A 26 -25.02 -28.24 -23.72
C SER A 26 -25.22 -26.73 -23.96
N GLY A 27 -24.24 -25.88 -23.60
CA GLY A 27 -24.25 -24.44 -23.83
C GLY A 27 -24.79 -23.56 -22.68
N SER A 28 -25.22 -24.15 -21.56
CA SER A 28 -25.73 -23.40 -20.40
C SER A 28 -24.81 -23.47 -19.19
N VAL A 29 -24.24 -22.32 -18.79
CA VAL A 29 -23.44 -22.20 -17.56
C VAL A 29 -24.25 -22.61 -16.33
N ARG A 30 -25.57 -22.33 -16.32
CA ARG A 30 -26.46 -22.71 -15.21
C ARG A 30 -26.54 -24.24 -15.06
N GLU A 31 -26.64 -24.97 -16.16
CA GLU A 31 -26.65 -26.44 -16.12
C GLU A 31 -25.30 -26.98 -15.65
N GLY A 32 -24.20 -26.39 -16.15
CA GLY A 32 -22.84 -26.72 -15.70
C GLY A 32 -22.66 -26.58 -14.19
N ILE A 33 -23.10 -25.46 -13.60
CA ILE A 33 -23.04 -25.21 -12.16
C ILE A 33 -23.85 -26.25 -11.37
N LYS A 34 -25.04 -26.61 -11.87
CA LYS A 34 -25.89 -27.61 -11.20
C LYS A 34 -25.24 -28.99 -11.19
N LEU A 35 -24.72 -29.43 -12.35
CA LEU A 35 -24.00 -30.70 -12.47
C LEU A 35 -22.74 -30.73 -11.60
N GLU A 36 -21.97 -29.63 -11.57
CA GLU A 36 -20.79 -29.52 -10.73
C GLU A 36 -21.13 -29.71 -9.24
N ARG A 37 -22.22 -29.10 -8.77
CA ARG A 37 -22.67 -29.26 -7.38
C ARG A 37 -23.08 -30.68 -7.06
N ASP A 38 -23.86 -31.33 -7.92
CA ASP A 38 -24.27 -32.71 -7.73
C ASP A 38 -23.04 -33.64 -7.63
N MET A 39 -22.01 -33.39 -8.45
CA MET A 39 -20.74 -34.12 -8.41
C MET A 39 -19.92 -33.86 -7.14
N LEU A 40 -19.92 -32.62 -6.65
CA LEU A 40 -19.12 -32.18 -5.50
C LEU A 40 -19.79 -32.38 -4.14
N GLU A 41 -21.05 -32.82 -4.08
CA GLU A 41 -21.81 -32.99 -2.83
C GLU A 41 -21.10 -33.92 -1.82
N LYS A 42 -20.45 -34.99 -2.32
CA LYS A 42 -19.63 -35.87 -1.48
C LYS A 42 -18.38 -35.19 -0.91
N VAL A 43 -17.78 -34.28 -1.67
CA VAL A 43 -16.61 -33.51 -1.22
C VAL A 43 -17.05 -32.45 -0.21
N LYS A 44 -18.18 -31.79 -0.47
CA LYS A 44 -18.78 -30.79 0.42
C LYS A 44 -19.13 -31.39 1.79
N SER A 45 -19.77 -32.56 1.82
CA SER A 45 -20.15 -33.23 3.06
C SER A 45 -18.97 -33.68 3.93
N GLN A 46 -17.78 -33.85 3.34
CA GLN A 46 -16.55 -34.20 4.05
C GLN A 46 -15.73 -32.97 4.47
N ALA A 47 -16.15 -31.77 4.12
CA ALA A 47 -15.39 -30.56 4.40
C ALA A 47 -15.52 -30.15 5.87
N ASP A 48 -14.39 -29.96 6.55
CA ASP A 48 -14.35 -29.46 7.94
C ASP A 48 -14.95 -28.06 8.09
N ARG A 49 -14.98 -27.29 6.99
CA ARG A 49 -15.51 -25.93 6.95
C ARG A 49 -16.00 -25.57 5.56
N ILE A 50 -17.19 -24.98 5.51
CA ILE A 50 -17.80 -24.44 4.30
C ILE A 50 -17.77 -22.91 4.41
N ILE A 51 -17.30 -22.22 3.37
CA ILE A 51 -17.21 -20.75 3.31
C ILE A 51 -18.06 -20.26 2.15
N SER A 52 -19.08 -19.46 2.46
CA SER A 52 -19.87 -18.74 1.45
C SER A 52 -19.11 -17.52 0.94
N THR A 53 -18.95 -17.43 -0.37
CA THR A 53 -18.26 -16.34 -1.08
C THR A 53 -19.21 -15.39 -1.81
N SER A 54 -20.53 -15.54 -1.61
CA SER A 54 -21.56 -14.78 -2.32
C SER A 54 -21.44 -13.26 -2.09
N GLU A 55 -21.13 -12.85 -0.86
CA GLU A 55 -21.01 -11.45 -0.45
C GLU A 55 -19.55 -11.00 -0.27
N LEU A 56 -18.59 -11.88 -0.61
CA LEU A 56 -17.18 -11.61 -0.41
C LEU A 56 -16.55 -11.04 -1.67
N ASN A 57 -15.80 -9.95 -1.51
CA ASN A 57 -14.82 -9.53 -2.49
C ASN A 57 -13.50 -10.32 -2.34
N VAL A 58 -12.59 -10.15 -3.30
CA VAL A 58 -11.31 -10.87 -3.37
C VAL A 58 -10.45 -10.65 -2.11
N HIS A 59 -10.48 -9.45 -1.52
CA HIS A 59 -9.72 -9.12 -0.31
C HIS A 59 -10.30 -9.80 0.93
N GLN A 60 -11.62 -9.79 1.08
CA GLN A 60 -12.29 -10.44 2.21
C GLN A 60 -12.10 -11.96 2.19
N LEU A 61 -12.22 -12.59 1.03
CA LEU A 61 -11.95 -14.03 0.89
C LEU A 61 -10.49 -14.36 1.25
N ARG A 62 -9.54 -13.54 0.80
CA ARG A 62 -8.13 -13.68 1.15
C ARG A 62 -7.89 -13.56 2.66
N ASN A 63 -8.53 -12.61 3.33
CA ASN A 63 -8.40 -12.43 4.78
C ASN A 63 -8.91 -13.65 5.55
N ILE A 64 -10.04 -14.24 5.15
CA ILE A 64 -10.58 -15.45 5.78
C ILE A 64 -9.57 -16.61 5.70
N PHE A 65 -8.91 -16.78 4.55
CA PHE A 65 -7.87 -17.81 4.40
C PHE A 65 -6.62 -17.51 5.23
N GLN A 66 -6.21 -16.24 5.31
CA GLN A 66 -5.07 -15.84 6.13
C GLN A 66 -5.30 -16.10 7.61
N GLU A 67 -6.48 -15.74 8.12
CA GLU A 67 -6.91 -16.03 9.49
C GLU A 67 -7.01 -17.53 9.74
N TYR A 68 -7.68 -18.27 8.84
CA TYR A 68 -7.97 -19.69 9.05
C TYR A 68 -6.72 -20.56 9.10
N PHE A 69 -5.78 -20.35 8.18
CA PHE A 69 -4.55 -21.14 8.13
C PHE A 69 -3.47 -20.64 9.09
N ASN A 70 -3.80 -19.65 9.92
CA ASN A 70 -2.82 -18.93 10.74
C ASN A 70 -1.60 -18.51 9.90
N ILE A 71 -1.82 -18.26 8.60
CA ILE A 71 -0.84 -17.66 7.69
C ILE A 71 -0.86 -16.16 7.97
N PHE A 72 -0.67 -15.82 9.25
CA PHE A 72 0.07 -14.64 9.64
C PHE A 72 1.55 -14.91 9.37
N THR A 73 1.89 -15.26 8.12
CA THR A 73 3.14 -14.69 7.62
C THR A 73 2.91 -13.21 7.75
N LYS A 74 3.60 -12.54 8.70
CA LYS A 74 3.86 -11.11 8.64
C LYS A 74 4.28 -10.81 7.21
N ARG A 75 3.32 -10.52 6.33
CA ARG A 75 3.61 -9.85 5.09
C ARG A 75 3.78 -8.43 5.55
N ASP A 76 4.99 -8.12 6.03
CA ASP A 76 5.37 -6.76 6.34
C ASP A 76 5.11 -5.97 5.06
N MET A 77 4.07 -5.15 5.09
CA MET A 77 3.73 -4.23 4.02
C MET A 77 5.01 -3.43 3.72
N ALA A 78 5.42 -3.43 2.46
CA ALA A 78 6.58 -2.67 2.04
C ALA A 78 6.25 -1.18 2.11
N LEU A 79 6.91 -0.47 3.02
CA LEU A 79 6.73 0.96 3.24
C LEU A 79 7.79 1.71 2.44
N THR A 80 7.38 2.57 1.52
CA THR A 80 8.28 3.40 0.72
C THR A 80 8.06 4.86 1.06
N TYR A 81 9.13 5.54 1.50
CA TYR A 81 9.15 6.99 1.60
C TYR A 81 9.75 7.60 0.34
N MET A 82 9.02 8.49 -0.31
CA MET A 82 9.45 9.10 -1.57
C MET A 82 9.61 10.61 -1.42
N SER A 83 10.73 11.18 -1.88
CA SER A 83 10.84 12.63 -2.04
C SER A 83 10.68 13.03 -3.50
N PHE A 84 9.95 14.11 -3.76
CA PHE A 84 9.78 14.63 -5.11
C PHE A 84 9.69 16.17 -5.14
N GLY A 85 9.80 16.73 -6.35
CA GLY A 85 9.61 18.13 -6.66
C GLY A 85 8.27 18.39 -7.32
N PHE A 86 7.42 19.25 -6.75
CA PHE A 86 6.15 19.67 -7.34
C PHE A 86 6.33 20.31 -8.73
N LYS A 87 7.50 20.93 -9.00
CA LYS A 87 7.81 21.48 -10.34
C LYS A 87 7.85 20.41 -11.44
N TYR A 88 7.98 19.14 -11.07
CA TYR A 88 7.98 17.99 -11.97
C TYR A 88 6.70 17.13 -11.88
N GLY A 89 5.64 17.66 -11.24
CA GLY A 89 4.37 16.95 -11.04
C GLY A 89 4.39 15.92 -9.92
N VAL A 90 3.20 15.53 -9.42
CA VAL A 90 3.06 14.48 -8.41
C VAL A 90 3.23 13.11 -9.09
N PRO A 91 4.06 12.18 -8.55
CA PRO A 91 4.17 10.83 -9.10
C PRO A 91 2.83 10.08 -9.09
N ASN A 92 2.60 9.21 -10.07
CA ASN A 92 1.35 8.45 -10.20
C ASN A 92 1.23 7.31 -9.16
N ASP A 93 2.36 6.77 -8.69
CA ASP A 93 2.41 5.59 -7.82
C ASP A 93 2.56 5.95 -6.33
N ILE A 94 1.67 6.81 -5.82
CA ILE A 94 1.67 7.27 -4.43
C ILE A 94 0.30 7.04 -3.78
N ASP A 95 0.33 6.62 -2.51
CA ASP A 95 -0.88 6.48 -1.69
C ASP A 95 -1.16 7.72 -0.83
N ILE A 96 -0.11 8.36 -0.30
CA ILE A 96 -0.22 9.53 0.59
C ILE A 96 0.78 10.59 0.14
N VAL A 97 0.34 11.85 0.03
CA VAL A 97 1.20 12.98 -0.33
C VAL A 97 1.17 14.03 0.77
N PHE A 98 2.36 14.45 1.22
CA PHE A 98 2.55 15.59 2.11
C PHE A 98 3.29 16.72 1.38
N ASP A 99 2.73 17.93 1.43
CA ASP A 99 3.41 19.13 0.95
C ASP A 99 4.27 19.72 2.07
N VAL A 100 5.58 19.83 1.84
CA VAL A 100 6.55 20.42 2.79
C VAL A 100 7.13 21.75 2.30
N ARG A 101 6.49 22.40 1.32
CA ARG A 101 6.92 23.70 0.79
C ARG A 101 6.82 24.84 1.80
N PHE A 102 6.03 24.67 2.86
CA PHE A 102 5.89 25.65 3.95
C PHE A 102 7.10 25.68 4.89
N LEU A 103 7.95 24.65 4.89
CA LEU A 103 9.13 24.61 5.75
C LEU A 103 10.21 25.60 5.29
N PRO A 104 11.05 26.13 6.20
CA PRO A 104 12.13 27.06 5.87
C PRO A 104 13.01 26.57 4.73
N ASN A 105 13.23 27.43 3.74
CA ASN A 105 13.82 27.02 2.46
C ASN A 105 15.34 27.23 2.44
N PRO A 106 16.17 26.16 2.42
CA PRO A 106 17.63 26.29 2.38
C PRO A 106 18.18 26.87 1.07
N TYR A 107 17.37 26.91 0.01
CA TYR A 107 17.78 27.46 -1.29
C TYR A 107 18.27 28.91 -1.22
N PHE A 108 17.76 29.71 -0.27
CA PHE A 108 18.14 31.11 -0.10
C PHE A 108 19.44 31.31 0.69
N VAL A 109 20.00 30.24 1.26
CA VAL A 109 21.29 30.27 1.94
C VAL A 109 22.37 29.88 0.95
N ARG A 110 23.27 30.82 0.62
CA ARG A 110 24.28 30.68 -0.44
C ARG A 110 25.11 29.39 -0.31
N GLU A 111 25.49 29.05 0.91
CA GLU A 111 26.32 27.87 1.22
C GLU A 111 25.57 26.54 1.11
N LEU A 112 24.23 26.58 1.19
CA LEU A 112 23.37 25.40 1.18
C LEU A 112 22.74 25.14 -0.19
N LYS A 113 22.61 26.18 -1.03
CA LYS A 113 21.89 26.15 -2.31
C LYS A 113 22.26 24.98 -3.23
N ASN A 114 23.53 24.60 -3.26
CA ASN A 114 24.05 23.57 -4.16
C ASN A 114 24.10 22.17 -3.54
N LEU A 115 23.79 22.05 -2.25
CA LEU A 115 23.75 20.78 -1.53
C LEU A 115 22.42 20.06 -1.78
N ASP A 116 22.24 18.89 -1.20
CA ASP A 116 20.99 18.16 -1.20
C ASP A 116 20.65 17.65 0.20
N GLY A 117 19.45 17.09 0.37
CA GLY A 117 18.98 16.64 1.68
C GLY A 117 19.69 15.43 2.27
N ASN A 118 20.68 14.83 1.58
CA ASN A 118 21.59 13.86 2.20
C ASN A 118 22.77 14.54 2.90
N ASP A 119 23.08 15.80 2.56
CA ASP A 119 24.12 16.56 3.24
C ASP A 119 23.65 16.96 4.64
N GLU A 120 24.47 16.65 5.65
CA GLU A 120 24.17 16.95 7.06
C GLU A 120 23.90 18.44 7.31
N ARG A 121 24.48 19.35 6.52
CA ARG A 121 24.24 20.80 6.64
C ARG A 121 22.82 21.16 6.25
N ILE A 122 22.25 20.49 5.23
CA ILE A 122 20.85 20.67 4.86
C ILE A 122 19.94 20.09 5.93
N ALA A 123 20.23 18.87 6.41
CA ALA A 123 19.46 18.27 7.50
C ALA A 123 19.47 19.18 8.73
N ARG A 124 20.65 19.62 9.17
CA ARG A 124 20.82 20.54 10.31
C ARG A 124 20.03 21.82 10.11
N TYR A 125 20.11 22.45 8.93
CA TYR A 125 19.32 23.64 8.64
C TYR A 125 17.82 23.37 8.74
N VAL A 126 17.32 22.34 8.07
CA VAL A 126 15.88 22.02 8.01
C VAL A 126 15.34 21.71 9.40
N PHE A 127 16.06 20.91 10.19
CA PHE A 127 15.65 20.48 11.53
C PHE A 127 16.02 21.45 12.65
N ASN A 128 16.69 22.58 12.39
CA ASN A 128 16.96 23.59 13.43
C ASN A 128 15.70 24.38 13.83
N TRP A 129 14.71 24.45 12.94
CA TRP A 129 13.52 25.26 13.10
C TRP A 129 12.47 24.58 14.01
N PRO A 130 11.89 25.31 14.98
CA PRO A 130 10.84 24.78 15.86
C PRO A 130 9.64 24.20 15.10
N GLU A 131 9.24 24.86 14.01
CA GLU A 131 8.10 24.46 13.18
C GLU A 131 8.36 23.13 12.48
N THR A 132 9.57 22.92 11.95
CA THR A 132 9.96 21.64 11.35
C THR A 132 9.92 20.53 12.38
N LYS A 133 10.48 20.75 13.57
CA LYS A 133 10.47 19.75 14.66
C LYS A 133 9.04 19.39 15.05
N ALA A 134 8.19 20.38 15.28
CA ALA A 134 6.79 20.18 15.65
C ALA A 134 5.99 19.46 14.56
N PHE A 135 6.21 19.81 13.29
CA PHE A 135 5.59 19.14 12.15
C PHE A 135 5.99 17.67 12.09
N VAL A 136 7.28 17.38 12.21
CA VAL A 136 7.82 16.03 12.09
C VAL A 136 7.36 15.13 13.24
N GLU A 137 7.28 15.65 14.47
CA GLU A 137 6.70 14.89 15.59
C GLU A 137 5.23 14.53 15.34
N LYS A 138 4.40 15.49 14.91
CA LYS A 138 3.00 15.21 14.54
C LYS A 138 2.89 14.19 13.41
N LEU A 139 3.79 14.27 12.44
CA LEU A 139 3.82 13.38 11.30
C LEU A 139 4.21 11.96 11.70
N LYS A 140 5.19 11.79 12.61
CA LYS A 140 5.55 10.50 13.19
C LYS A 140 4.35 9.89 13.88
N ASP A 141 3.71 10.63 14.79
CA ASP A 141 2.54 10.15 15.53
C ASP A 141 1.42 9.70 14.58
N PHE A 142 1.12 10.52 13.58
CA PHE A 142 0.08 10.23 12.61
C PHE A 142 0.41 8.99 11.75
N LEU A 143 1.64 8.88 11.26
CA LEU A 143 2.07 7.73 10.46
C LEU A 143 2.16 6.45 11.29
N SER A 144 2.66 6.51 12.54
CA SER A 144 2.68 5.37 13.47
C SER A 144 1.27 4.87 13.79
N PHE A 145 0.27 5.77 13.83
CA PHE A 145 -1.13 5.38 13.95
C PHE A 145 -1.68 4.76 12.65
N GLN A 146 -1.39 5.36 11.49
CA GLN A 146 -2.04 5.00 10.22
C GLN A 146 -1.44 3.75 9.55
N ILE A 147 -0.12 3.56 9.62
CA ILE A 147 0.58 2.45 8.95
C ILE A 147 0.02 1.06 9.36
N PRO A 148 -0.15 0.74 10.66
CA PRO A 148 -0.73 -0.55 11.07
C PRO A 148 -2.15 -0.78 10.56
N LEU A 149 -2.92 0.29 10.31
CA LEU A 149 -4.28 0.18 9.79
C LEU A 149 -4.28 -0.25 8.32
N PHE A 150 -3.35 0.27 7.50
CA PHE A 150 -3.18 -0.21 6.12
C PHE A 150 -2.69 -1.65 6.06
N GLU A 151 -1.83 -2.07 7.00
CA GLU A 151 -1.40 -3.46 7.10
C GLU A 151 -2.58 -4.38 7.39
N ARG A 152 -3.45 -3.97 8.33
CA ARG A 152 -4.66 -4.73 8.69
C ARG A 152 -5.67 -4.79 7.54
N GLU A 153 -5.72 -3.76 6.68
CA GLU A 153 -6.50 -3.77 5.44
C GLU A 153 -5.95 -4.77 4.41
N GLY A 154 -4.71 -5.26 4.59
CA GLY A 154 -4.07 -6.24 3.70
C GLY A 154 -3.26 -5.61 2.57
N LYS A 155 -2.91 -4.33 2.68
CA LYS A 155 -2.13 -3.61 1.67
C LYS A 155 -0.71 -4.16 1.61
N SER A 156 -0.21 -4.42 0.39
CA SER A 156 1.12 -5.03 0.19
C SER A 156 2.24 -3.99 0.05
N TYR A 157 1.92 -2.80 -0.46
CA TYR A 157 2.83 -1.68 -0.66
C TYR A 157 2.16 -0.40 -0.18
N LEU A 158 2.87 0.43 0.57
CA LEU A 158 2.44 1.77 0.95
C LEU A 158 3.52 2.78 0.58
N THR A 159 3.21 3.68 -0.35
CA THR A 159 4.11 4.77 -0.75
C THR A 159 3.62 6.08 -0.14
N VAL A 160 4.45 6.67 0.73
CA VAL A 160 4.21 7.98 1.35
C VAL A 160 5.21 8.98 0.77
N ALA A 161 4.71 9.97 0.06
CA ALA A 161 5.52 10.94 -0.66
C ALA A 161 5.54 12.32 0.00
N PHE A 162 6.70 12.97 -0.08
CA PHE A 162 6.95 14.30 0.43
C PHE A 162 7.40 15.21 -0.71
N GLY A 163 6.63 16.27 -0.95
CA GLY A 163 6.86 17.21 -2.04
C GLY A 163 7.46 18.52 -1.52
N CYS A 164 8.59 18.94 -2.08
CA CYS A 164 9.00 20.35 -2.02
C CYS A 164 9.01 20.93 -3.45
N THR A 165 9.45 22.17 -3.66
CA THR A 165 9.41 22.76 -5.01
C THR A 165 10.28 21.97 -6.00
N GLY A 166 11.56 21.77 -5.68
CA GLY A 166 12.54 21.14 -6.58
C GLY A 166 12.90 19.69 -6.26
N GLY A 167 12.40 19.12 -5.16
CA GLY A 167 12.67 17.72 -4.80
C GLY A 167 14.08 17.41 -4.30
N LYS A 168 14.89 18.43 -3.98
CA LYS A 168 16.33 18.28 -3.65
C LYS A 168 16.68 18.43 -2.16
N HIS A 169 16.02 19.34 -1.44
CA HIS A 169 16.42 19.71 -0.07
C HIS A 169 15.44 19.20 1.00
N ARG A 170 14.34 19.94 1.21
CA ARG A 170 13.39 19.73 2.33
C ARG A 170 12.75 18.36 2.29
N SER A 171 12.22 17.94 1.13
CA SER A 171 11.57 16.65 1.00
C SER A 171 12.54 15.48 1.19
N VAL A 172 13.76 15.58 0.68
CA VAL A 172 14.83 14.58 0.87
C VAL A 172 15.19 14.45 2.35
N ALA A 173 15.43 15.57 3.03
CA ALA A 173 15.78 15.58 4.45
C ALA A 173 14.67 14.97 5.34
N ILE A 174 13.41 15.28 5.06
CA ILE A 174 12.26 14.70 5.78
C ILE A 174 12.16 13.20 5.55
N VAL A 175 12.31 12.74 4.30
CA VAL A 175 12.26 11.31 3.95
C VAL A 175 13.37 10.52 4.65
N ASN A 176 14.59 11.04 4.66
CA ASN A 176 15.73 10.41 5.32
C ASN A 176 15.52 10.27 6.82
N TYR A 177 14.98 11.32 7.45
CA TYR A 177 14.67 11.29 8.87
C TYR A 177 13.57 10.26 9.20
N LEU A 178 12.49 10.22 8.43
CA LEU A 178 11.40 9.26 8.65
C LEU A 178 11.86 7.82 8.43
N LYS A 179 12.72 7.58 7.44
CA LYS A 179 13.35 6.27 7.24
C LYS A 179 14.07 5.82 8.50
N GLU A 180 14.92 6.67 9.09
CA GLU A 180 15.67 6.31 10.30
C GLU A 180 14.74 5.96 11.47
N TYR A 181 13.67 6.73 11.65
CA TYR A 181 12.69 6.49 12.69
C TYR A 181 11.96 5.16 12.50
N PHE A 182 11.33 4.94 11.34
CA PHE A 182 10.50 3.76 11.11
C PHE A 182 11.30 2.48 10.83
N SER A 183 12.58 2.58 10.45
CA SER A 183 13.45 1.39 10.31
C SER A 183 13.78 0.73 11.66
N LYS A 184 13.64 1.45 12.78
CA LYS A 184 13.83 0.87 14.12
C LYS A 184 12.68 -0.07 14.52
N GLU A 185 11.49 0.19 13.98
CA GLU A 185 10.26 -0.55 14.30
C GLU A 185 9.89 -1.57 13.21
N ARG A 186 10.43 -1.43 11.99
CA ARG A 186 9.99 -2.18 10.79
C ARG A 186 11.16 -2.62 9.92
N HIS A 187 11.09 -3.85 9.39
CA HIS A 187 12.17 -4.45 8.60
C HIS A 187 12.16 -4.07 7.10
N ARG A 188 11.06 -3.51 6.57
CA ARG A 188 10.87 -3.24 5.13
C ARG A 188 10.50 -1.79 4.86
N VAL A 189 11.44 -0.89 5.16
CA VAL A 189 11.32 0.55 4.86
C VAL A 189 12.29 0.91 3.74
N TYR A 190 11.77 1.43 2.64
CA TYR A 190 12.51 1.84 1.45
C TYR A 190 12.46 3.36 1.29
N VAL A 191 13.47 3.91 0.61
CA VAL A 191 13.54 5.33 0.27
C VAL A 191 13.79 5.51 -1.21
N ILE A 192 13.07 6.45 -1.82
CA ILE A 192 13.24 6.85 -3.21
C ILE A 192 13.33 8.38 -3.29
N HIS A 193 14.37 8.90 -3.92
CA HIS A 193 14.49 10.33 -4.19
C HIS A 193 14.31 10.61 -5.69
N ARG A 194 13.06 10.80 -6.12
CA ARG A 194 12.69 10.81 -7.56
C ARG A 194 13.42 11.89 -8.38
N ASP A 195 13.56 13.08 -7.82
CA ASP A 195 14.01 14.27 -8.57
C ASP A 195 15.31 14.87 -8.03
N MET A 196 16.02 14.17 -7.15
CA MET A 196 17.19 14.72 -6.46
C MET A 196 18.34 15.07 -7.41
N GLU A 197 18.49 14.31 -8.49
CA GLU A 197 19.51 14.51 -9.53
C GLU A 197 19.06 15.46 -10.63
N LYS A 198 17.81 15.95 -10.60
CA LYS A 198 17.29 16.86 -11.63
C LYS A 198 17.66 18.31 -11.32
N GLU A 199 17.87 19.09 -12.38
CA GLU A 199 18.18 20.53 -12.33
C GLU A 199 16.97 21.39 -11.94
#